data_AF-A0A9E0QZV4-F1
#
_entry.id   AF-A0A9E0QZV4-F1
#
_cell.length_a   1.000
_cell.length_b   1.000
_cell.length_c   1.000
_cell.angle_alpha   90.00
_cell.angle_beta   90.00
_cell.angle_gamma   90.00
#
_symmetry.space_group_name_H-M   'P 1'
#
loop_
_entity.id
_entity.type
_entity.pdbx_description
1 polymer ?
#
loop_
_entity_poly.entity_id
_entity_poly.type
_entity_poly.pdbx_seq_one_letter_code
_entity_poly.pdbx_strand_id
1 'polypeptide(L)'
;MFRVLTATLIALTLTGCMDSITQLPEPTDKSYYTVDLKDFSYCQGNDQDCMNLSSISTGHSYFGAIEEVYGQKLTGPNYRGNLLRMLLKPKNAEYPVEKTSKDGRYYKVPANKYTDTVWNTLNRIDTSLYSPKNLDD
;
A
#
# COMPACT_ATOMS: atom_id res chain seq x y z
N MET A 1 15.22 -42.85 69.70
CA MET A 1 15.29 -41.60 68.92
C MET A 1 14.56 -41.84 67.61
N PHE A 2 13.35 -41.31 67.49
CA PHE A 2 12.42 -41.54 66.39
C PHE A 2 12.14 -40.19 65.71
N ARG A 3 12.08 -40.19 64.37
CA ARG A 3 11.30 -39.29 63.49
C ARG A 3 11.88 -37.88 63.24
N VAL A 4 11.81 -37.28 62.05
CA VAL A 4 11.02 -37.56 60.83
C VAL A 4 11.64 -36.79 59.65
N LEU A 5 11.55 -37.36 58.45
CA LEU A 5 11.79 -36.70 57.16
C LEU A 5 10.77 -35.58 56.92
N THR A 6 11.21 -34.43 56.42
CA THR A 6 10.34 -33.51 55.69
C THR A 6 11.08 -32.91 54.50
N ALA A 7 10.60 -33.30 53.32
CA ALA A 7 10.92 -32.74 52.01
C ALA A 7 10.44 -31.28 51.90
N THR A 8 11.23 -30.43 51.27
CA THR A 8 10.88 -29.04 50.93
C THR A 8 11.93 -28.58 49.91
N LEU A 9 11.65 -27.94 48.79
CA LEU A 9 10.47 -27.72 47.97
C LEU A 9 11.08 -27.23 46.65
N ILE A 10 10.54 -27.70 45.53
CA ILE A 10 10.94 -27.35 44.17
C ILE A 10 10.96 -25.83 44.04
N ALA A 11 12.15 -25.24 43.91
CA ALA A 11 12.30 -23.82 43.61
C ALA A 11 11.73 -23.59 42.21
N LEU A 12 10.63 -22.83 42.18
CA LEU A 12 9.93 -22.39 40.99
C LEU A 12 10.88 -21.73 39.99
N THR A 13 11.25 -22.44 38.94
CA THR A 13 11.77 -21.87 37.70
C THR A 13 10.60 -21.37 36.85
N LEU A 14 9.88 -20.36 37.34
CA LEU A 14 8.91 -19.59 36.53
C LEU A 14 9.58 -18.36 35.90
N THR A 15 10.69 -18.57 35.21
CA THR A 15 11.20 -17.62 34.19
C THR A 15 10.73 -18.10 32.82
N GLY A 16 9.43 -18.33 32.68
CA GLY A 16 8.79 -18.74 31.43
C GLY A 16 8.31 -17.51 30.68
N CYS A 17 9.09 -17.10 29.67
CA CYS A 17 8.72 -16.34 28.48
C CYS A 17 7.55 -15.33 28.61
N MET A 18 7.84 -14.16 29.17
CA MET A 18 6.96 -13.00 29.07
C MET A 18 7.37 -12.15 27.86
N ASP A 19 7.37 -12.76 26.67
CA ASP A 19 7.86 -12.13 25.43
C ASP A 19 6.84 -12.19 24.29
N SER A 20 5.55 -12.20 24.66
CA SER A 20 4.45 -12.01 23.71
C SER A 20 3.55 -10.89 24.21
N ILE A 21 4.11 -9.69 24.35
CA ILE A 21 3.28 -8.49 24.23
C ILE A 21 2.91 -8.44 22.75
N THR A 22 1.69 -8.86 22.45
CA THR A 22 1.02 -8.65 21.16
C THR A 22 1.09 -7.16 20.85
N GLN A 23 2.07 -6.77 20.06
CA GLN A 23 2.19 -5.42 19.53
C GLN A 23 0.99 -5.25 18.60
N LEU A 24 -0.02 -4.52 19.08
CA LEU A 24 -1.18 -4.18 18.27
C LEU A 24 -0.66 -3.51 16.99
N PRO A 25 -1.14 -3.91 15.79
CA PRO A 25 -0.68 -3.29 14.56
C PRO A 25 -0.93 -1.79 14.65
N GLU A 26 0.12 -1.01 14.38
CA GLU A 26 0.02 0.44 14.31
C GLU A 26 -1.10 0.81 13.31
N PRO A 27 -1.96 1.79 13.65
CA PRO A 27 -3.02 2.21 12.74
C PRO A 27 -2.44 2.67 11.41
N THR A 28 -3.07 2.25 10.31
CA THR A 28 -2.62 2.59 8.96
C THR A 28 -2.65 4.11 8.74
N ASP A 29 -1.50 4.71 8.44
CA ASP A 29 -1.41 6.13 8.08
C ASP A 29 -1.83 6.32 6.62
N LYS A 30 -3.06 6.80 6.40
CA LYS A 30 -3.63 7.00 5.05
C LYS A 30 -3.29 8.34 4.40
N SER A 31 -2.38 9.14 4.98
CA SER A 31 -2.04 10.48 4.47
C SER A 31 -1.16 10.47 3.20
N TYR A 32 -0.76 9.29 2.72
CA TYR A 32 0.13 9.14 1.57
C TYR A 32 -0.14 7.85 0.81
N TYR A 33 0.56 7.71 -0.32
CA TYR A 33 0.72 6.45 -1.03
C TYR A 33 2.19 6.11 -1.20
N THR A 34 2.50 4.82 -1.17
CA THR A 34 3.80 4.28 -1.58
C THR A 34 3.73 3.77 -3.01
N VAL A 35 4.81 3.96 -3.76
CA VAL A 35 4.98 3.47 -5.13
C VAL A 35 6.23 2.60 -5.17
N ASP A 36 6.08 1.35 -5.58
CA ASP A 36 7.20 0.43 -5.85
C ASP A 36 7.45 0.32 -7.35
N LEU A 37 8.61 0.79 -7.82
CA LEU A 37 8.97 0.73 -9.23
C LEU A 37 9.39 -0.65 -9.74
N LYS A 38 9.68 -1.59 -8.84
CA LYS A 38 10.04 -2.97 -9.21
C LYS A 38 8.79 -3.84 -9.35
N ASP A 39 7.94 -3.81 -8.34
CA ASP A 39 6.76 -4.68 -8.26
C ASP A 39 5.51 -3.99 -8.83
N PHE A 40 5.61 -2.70 -9.15
CA PHE A 40 4.52 -1.87 -9.67
C PHE A 40 3.31 -1.79 -8.73
N SER A 41 3.56 -1.88 -7.43
CA SER A 41 2.53 -1.71 -6.41
C SER A 41 2.33 -0.24 -6.08
N TYR A 42 1.08 0.09 -5.75
CA TYR A 42 0.63 1.38 -5.27
C TYR A 42 -0.22 1.15 -4.04
N CYS A 43 0.29 1.47 -2.85
CA CYS A 43 -0.35 1.15 -1.58
C CYS A 43 -0.75 2.44 -0.85
N GLN A 44 -1.91 2.47 -0.20
CA GLN A 44 -2.30 3.59 0.64
C GLN A 44 -1.57 3.49 1.98
N GLY A 45 -0.73 4.45 2.30
CA GLY A 45 -0.01 4.46 3.56
C GLY A 45 1.01 3.34 3.70
N ASN A 46 1.03 2.75 4.90
CA ASN A 46 1.74 1.53 5.26
C ASN A 46 0.86 0.26 5.18
N ASP A 47 -0.25 0.33 4.45
CA ASP A 47 -1.14 -0.82 4.23
C ASP A 47 -0.47 -1.91 3.37
N GLN A 48 -0.94 -3.14 3.52
CA GLN A 48 -0.55 -4.28 2.68
C GLN A 48 -1.51 -4.49 1.50
N ASP A 49 -2.72 -3.95 1.56
CA ASP A 49 -3.64 -3.97 0.43
C ASP A 49 -3.24 -2.91 -0.59
N CYS A 50 -2.59 -3.35 -1.66
CA CYS A 50 -2.03 -2.48 -2.70
C CYS A 50 -2.71 -2.70 -4.04
N MET A 51 -2.87 -1.62 -4.80
CA MET A 51 -3.27 -1.67 -6.20
C MET A 51 -2.07 -2.03 -7.09
N ASN A 52 -2.30 -2.83 -8.13
CA ASN A 52 -1.29 -3.09 -9.16
C ASN A 52 -1.39 -2.02 -10.26
N LEU A 53 -0.32 -1.22 -10.43
CA LEU A 53 -0.25 -0.19 -11.47
C LEU A 53 -0.33 -0.77 -12.88
N SER A 54 -0.02 -2.05 -13.08
CA SER A 54 -0.13 -2.72 -14.38
C SER A 54 -1.58 -2.89 -14.84
N SER A 55 -2.55 -2.89 -13.91
CA SER A 55 -3.99 -2.99 -14.22
C SER A 55 -4.49 -1.86 -15.12
N ILE A 56 -3.79 -0.71 -15.15
CA ILE A 56 -4.13 0.37 -16.08
C ILE A 56 -4.14 -0.10 -17.55
N SER A 57 -3.35 -1.12 -17.91
CA SER A 57 -3.23 -1.61 -19.29
C SER A 57 -4.50 -2.30 -19.80
N THR A 58 -5.41 -2.72 -18.91
CA THR A 58 -6.68 -3.36 -19.27
C THR A 58 -7.88 -2.42 -19.09
N GLY A 59 -7.68 -1.26 -18.45
CA GLY A 59 -8.73 -0.36 -17.99
C GLY A 59 -9.00 0.84 -18.88
N HIS A 60 -8.87 0.73 -20.21
CA HIS A 60 -8.93 1.88 -21.12
C HIS A 60 -10.19 2.74 -20.97
N SER A 61 -11.34 2.13 -20.69
CA SER A 61 -12.61 2.82 -20.44
C SER A 61 -12.60 3.71 -19.19
N TYR A 62 -11.67 3.49 -18.27
CA TYR A 62 -11.57 4.23 -17.00
C TYR A 62 -10.55 5.37 -17.04
N PHE A 63 -9.84 5.58 -18.16
CA PHE A 63 -8.75 6.56 -18.24
C PHE A 63 -9.22 8.00 -18.04
N GLY A 64 -10.45 8.32 -18.42
CA GLY A 64 -10.97 9.69 -18.44
C GLY A 64 -10.73 10.45 -17.13
N ALA A 65 -10.94 9.79 -15.98
CA ALA A 65 -10.75 10.43 -14.67
C ALA A 65 -9.29 10.86 -14.42
N ILE A 66 -8.32 9.99 -14.73
CA ILE A 66 -6.90 10.29 -14.62
C ILE A 66 -6.51 11.38 -15.62
N GLU A 67 -6.97 11.27 -16.85
CA GLU A 67 -6.61 12.21 -17.91
C GLU A 67 -7.11 13.62 -17.64
N GLU A 68 -8.32 13.73 -17.08
CA GLU A 68 -8.92 14.99 -16.67
C GLU A 68 -8.13 15.65 -15.55
N VAL A 69 -7.86 14.92 -14.45
CA VAL A 69 -7.21 15.53 -13.29
C VAL A 69 -5.76 15.93 -13.59
N TYR A 70 -5.02 15.15 -14.37
CA TYR A 70 -3.63 15.47 -14.73
C TYR A 70 -3.51 16.37 -15.97
N GLY A 71 -4.61 16.66 -16.68
CA GLY A 71 -4.58 17.46 -17.91
C GLY A 71 -3.67 16.88 -19.00
N GLN A 72 -3.50 15.56 -19.04
CA GLN A 72 -2.66 14.85 -20.01
C GLN A 72 -3.22 13.45 -20.30
N LYS A 73 -3.01 12.96 -21.53
CA LYS A 73 -3.52 11.67 -21.98
C LYS A 73 -2.65 10.50 -21.51
N LEU A 74 -3.30 9.40 -21.13
CA LEU A 74 -2.65 8.11 -20.93
C LEU A 74 -2.31 7.53 -22.31
N THR A 75 -1.01 7.48 -22.62
CA THR A 75 -0.53 7.08 -23.95
C THR A 75 0.11 5.69 -23.95
N GLY A 76 -0.32 4.88 -24.91
CA GLY A 76 0.23 3.54 -25.14
C GLY A 76 1.51 3.57 -25.98
N PRO A 77 2.15 2.40 -26.19
CA PRO A 77 1.73 1.08 -25.71
C PRO A 77 2.11 0.82 -24.23
N ASN A 78 2.97 1.66 -23.64
CA ASN A 78 3.42 1.51 -22.26
C ASN A 78 2.58 2.36 -21.29
N TYR A 79 1.31 1.99 -21.12
CA TYR A 79 0.37 2.73 -20.26
C TYR A 79 0.82 2.80 -18.81
N ARG A 80 1.36 1.71 -18.25
CA ARG A 80 1.92 1.68 -16.89
C ARG A 80 3.07 2.68 -16.72
N GLY A 81 4.03 2.67 -17.65
CA GLY A 81 5.16 3.60 -17.61
C GLY A 81 4.72 5.05 -17.81
N ASN A 82 3.69 5.28 -18.61
CA ASN A 82 3.07 6.59 -18.74
C ASN A 82 2.43 7.04 -17.42
N LEU A 83 1.57 6.21 -16.80
CA LEU A 83 0.96 6.48 -15.49
C LEU A 83 2.00 6.75 -14.40
N LEU A 84 3.06 5.95 -14.32
CA LEU A 84 4.16 6.17 -13.39
C LEU A 84 4.84 7.53 -13.59
N ARG A 85 5.02 7.96 -14.84
CA ARG A 85 5.56 9.29 -15.14
C ARG A 85 4.61 10.38 -14.68
N MET A 86 3.30 10.22 -14.90
CA MET A 86 2.28 11.16 -14.43
C MET A 86 2.32 11.27 -12.90
N LEU A 87 2.38 10.14 -12.19
CA LEU A 87 2.44 10.07 -10.74
C LEU A 87 3.73 10.67 -10.16
N LEU A 88 4.90 10.36 -10.71
CA LEU A 88 6.19 10.72 -10.11
C LEU A 88 6.81 11.99 -10.69
N LYS A 89 6.26 12.53 -11.77
CA LYS A 89 6.68 13.78 -12.42
C LYS A 89 5.44 14.59 -12.84
N PRO A 90 4.64 15.08 -11.88
CA PRO A 90 3.41 15.79 -12.20
C PRO A 90 3.73 17.13 -12.90
N LYS A 91 2.92 17.50 -13.91
CA LYS A 91 3.25 18.44 -15.00
C LYS A 91 3.51 19.88 -14.54
N ASN A 92 3.04 20.26 -13.36
CA ASN A 92 3.28 21.56 -12.72
C ASN A 92 3.72 21.40 -11.25
N ALA A 93 4.35 20.28 -10.90
CA ALA A 93 4.72 19.97 -9.52
C ALA A 93 3.52 20.07 -8.55
N GLU A 94 2.35 19.58 -8.99
CA GLU A 94 1.07 19.64 -8.28
C GLU A 94 1.16 19.06 -6.85
N TYR A 95 2.13 18.20 -6.60
CA TYR A 95 2.48 17.69 -5.30
C TYR A 95 3.96 17.26 -5.24
N PRO A 96 4.56 17.24 -4.03
CA PRO A 96 5.91 16.72 -3.85
C PRO A 96 5.96 15.20 -4.02
N VAL A 97 7.09 14.72 -4.55
CA VAL A 97 7.39 13.30 -4.69
C VAL A 97 8.66 13.03 -3.89
N GLU A 98 8.57 12.17 -2.88
CA GLU A 98 9.70 11.81 -2.02
C GLU A 98 10.25 10.45 -2.43
N LYS A 99 11.55 10.37 -2.68
CA LYS A 99 12.25 9.09 -2.88
C LYS A 99 12.64 8.53 -1.51
N THR A 100 12.06 7.40 -1.12
CA THR A 100 12.24 6.82 0.22
C THR A 100 13.32 5.74 0.29
N SER A 101 13.77 5.22 -0.86
CA SER A 101 14.85 4.22 -0.92
C SER A 101 16.10 4.76 -1.59
N LYS A 102 17.28 4.27 -1.17
CA LYS A 102 18.57 4.70 -1.74
C LYS A 102 18.71 4.32 -3.23
N ASP A 103 18.25 3.12 -3.58
CA ASP A 103 18.28 2.57 -4.93
C ASP A 103 17.26 3.22 -5.90
N GLY A 104 16.31 4.01 -5.38
CA GLY A 104 15.26 4.64 -6.20
C GLY A 104 14.15 3.70 -6.64
N ARG A 105 13.97 2.58 -5.92
CA ARG A 105 12.83 1.69 -6.07
C ARG A 105 11.54 2.25 -5.48
N TYR A 106 11.60 2.83 -4.28
CA TYR A 106 10.43 3.26 -3.53
C TYR A 106 10.27 4.77 -3.49
N TYR A 107 9.03 5.21 -3.69
CA TYR A 107 8.62 6.61 -3.58
C TYR A 107 7.40 6.75 -2.68
N LYS A 108 7.26 7.93 -2.10
CA LYS A 108 6.09 8.37 -1.34
C LYS A 108 5.50 9.59 -2.04
N VAL A 109 4.18 9.56 -2.25
CA VAL A 109 3.40 10.69 -2.76
C VAL A 109 2.26 10.98 -1.78
N PRO A 110 1.90 12.26 -1.54
CA PRO A 110 0.84 12.59 -0.58
C PRO A 110 -0.53 12.13 -1.09
N ALA A 111 -1.44 11.77 -0.19
CA ALA A 111 -2.83 11.53 -0.54
C ALA A 111 -3.52 12.86 -0.84
N ASN A 112 -3.98 13.02 -2.08
CA ASN A 112 -4.63 14.21 -2.60
C ASN A 112 -5.49 13.85 -3.83
N LYS A 113 -6.19 14.85 -4.37
CA LYS A 113 -7.07 14.70 -5.54
C LYS A 113 -6.44 13.88 -6.70
N TYR A 114 -5.16 14.09 -7.03
CA TYR A 114 -4.49 13.42 -8.15
C TYR A 114 -4.17 11.96 -7.85
N THR A 115 -3.56 11.70 -6.70
CA THR A 115 -3.13 10.36 -6.27
C THR A 115 -4.32 9.48 -5.90
N ASP A 116 -5.37 10.07 -5.31
CA ASP A 116 -6.62 9.40 -4.96
C ASP A 116 -7.39 9.02 -6.23
N THR A 117 -7.38 9.89 -7.25
CA THR A 117 -8.00 9.58 -8.55
C THR A 117 -7.35 8.37 -9.19
N VAL A 118 -6.02 8.24 -9.11
CA VAL A 118 -5.31 7.05 -9.59
C VAL A 118 -5.70 5.82 -8.78
N TRP A 119 -5.71 5.91 -7.45
CA TRP A 119 -6.11 4.82 -6.56
C TRP A 119 -7.52 4.29 -6.91
N ASN A 120 -8.49 5.21 -6.95
CA ASN A 120 -9.89 4.88 -7.23
C ASN A 120 -10.06 4.30 -8.63
N THR A 121 -9.32 4.81 -9.62
CA THR A 121 -9.36 4.28 -10.98
C THR A 121 -8.85 2.85 -11.04
N LEU A 122 -7.70 2.56 -10.42
CA LEU A 122 -7.14 1.20 -10.36
C LEU A 122 -8.07 0.26 -9.61
N ASN A 123 -8.65 0.70 -8.49
CA ASN A 123 -9.62 -0.09 -7.72
C ASN A 123 -10.88 -0.41 -8.56
N ARG A 124 -11.39 0.54 -9.36
CA ARG A 124 -12.53 0.30 -10.26
C ARG A 124 -12.18 -0.69 -11.37
N ILE A 125 -10.99 -0.59 -11.94
CA ILE A 125 -10.51 -1.56 -12.93
C ILE A 125 -10.46 -2.95 -12.30
N ASP A 126 -9.83 -3.09 -11.13
CA ASP A 126 -9.72 -4.36 -10.42
C ASP A 126 -11.10 -4.95 -10.09
N THR A 127 -11.99 -4.13 -9.53
CA THR A 127 -13.38 -4.51 -9.24
C THR A 127 -14.12 -4.95 -10.50
N SER A 128 -13.90 -4.29 -11.66
CA SER A 128 -14.52 -4.69 -12.92
C SER A 128 -14.07 -6.05 -13.42
N LEU A 129 -12.84 -6.45 -13.10
CA LEU A 129 -12.26 -7.72 -13.52
C LEU A 129 -12.67 -8.87 -12.59
N TYR A 130 -12.75 -8.60 -11.28
CA TYR A 130 -12.90 -9.66 -10.26
C TYR A 130 -14.21 -9.63 -9.49
N SER A 131 -15.01 -8.57 -9.58
CA SER A 131 -16.30 -8.42 -8.89
C SER A 131 -17.29 -7.52 -9.67
N PRO A 132 -17.64 -7.86 -10.92
CA PRO A 132 -18.43 -7.00 -11.80
C PRO A 132 -19.86 -6.71 -11.31
N LYS A 133 -20.42 -7.52 -10.39
CA LYS A 133 -21.78 -7.35 -9.85
C LYS A 133 -21.96 -6.12 -8.95
N ASN A 134 -20.89 -5.41 -8.61
CA ASN A 134 -20.90 -4.26 -7.70
C ASN A 134 -20.65 -2.92 -8.42
N LEU A 135 -20.84 -2.86 -9.75
CA LEU A 135 -20.57 -1.66 -10.56
C LEU A 135 -21.82 -0.86 -10.94
N ASP A 136 -23.01 -1.29 -10.50
CA ASP A 136 -24.31 -0.71 -10.88
C ASP A 136 -24.86 0.35 -9.90
N ASP A 137 -24.03 0.89 -8.99
CA ASP A 137 -24.40 1.97 -8.06
C ASP A 137 -23.88 3.36 -8.50
#